data_AF-A0ABD1Y3Q1-F1
#
_entry.id   AF-A0ABD1Y3Q1-F1
#
_cell.length_a   1.000
_cell.length_b   1.000
_cell.length_c   1.000
_cell.angle_alpha   90.00
_cell.angle_beta   90.00
_cell.angle_gamma   90.00
#
_symmetry.space_group_name_H-M   'P 1'
#
loop_
_entity.id
_entity.type
_entity.pdbx_description
1 polymer ?
#
loop_
_entity_poly.entity_id
_entity_poly.type
_entity_poly.pdbx_seq_one_letter_code
_entity_poly.pdbx_strand_id
1 'polypeptide(L)'
;MAEQGNGENQINASESSASGPLNMNGSSGLAPDVASPAGVTRNIGVAKGDGETSYARNSYFQARAAQELVTQIEEAVDSMRLPSGDGPLVIADLGCATGSNTLNNVDVIVNRLRRRYRQASLEEREVAVFFNDLPSNDFNSLFSLIDVDRCRGAGNSPRNYFAAGVPGCFYSRLFPRSFVNVFFSSYCLHWLSKVPDAVLDKESPAYNKDSCWIHDGPAEVFAAYREQSVKDLKDFLSFRAQELCSGGLLILLFVGRETSKEITDRGRFAYFLRLMDLTFQSLMSEGVLTEEQKNTFNIPTFTRSMQEISEIVDGVSSEFIPRRMDLVPFSHFVDNFSKDVDPKVLARKAFLMFKVTKEPLVEAHIGAALSKIFWDRCYDIYLGRSDLLQNFGAESNPEPHHQVLLVLERR
;
A
#
# COMPACT_ATOMS: atom_id res chain seq x y z
N MET A 1 -42.44 -28.00 -33.74
CA MET A 1 -42.52 -29.48 -33.69
C MET A 1 -41.09 -29.97 -33.84
N ALA A 2 -40.41 -30.24 -32.72
CA ALA A 2 -40.35 -31.55 -32.05
C ALA A 2 -39.42 -32.49 -32.83
N GLU A 3 -38.47 -33.23 -32.29
CA GLU A 3 -38.00 -33.61 -30.94
C GLU A 3 -36.64 -34.33 -31.19
N GLN A 4 -35.65 -34.26 -30.28
CA GLN A 4 -35.15 -35.38 -29.43
C GLN A 4 -34.96 -36.74 -30.14
N GLY A 5 -33.93 -37.55 -29.93
CA GLY A 5 -32.88 -37.63 -28.91
C GLY A 5 -32.23 -39.04 -28.95
N ASN A 6 -31.37 -39.29 -27.97
CA ASN A 6 -30.85 -40.58 -27.47
C ASN A 6 -29.74 -41.31 -28.26
N GLY A 7 -28.50 -41.10 -27.81
CA GLY A 7 -27.46 -42.13 -27.78
C GLY A 7 -27.40 -42.75 -26.39
N GLU A 8 -27.64 -44.06 -26.30
CA GLU A 8 -27.64 -44.84 -25.06
C GLU A 8 -26.22 -45.23 -24.59
N ASN A 9 -26.14 -45.34 -23.26
CA ASN A 9 -25.07 -45.85 -22.42
C ASN A 9 -24.48 -47.21 -22.86
N GLN A 10 -23.19 -47.41 -22.58
CA GLN A 10 -22.77 -48.62 -21.87
C GLN A 10 -21.60 -48.32 -20.94
N ILE A 11 -21.88 -48.58 -19.66
CA ILE A 11 -21.04 -48.48 -18.47
C ILE A 11 -20.32 -49.82 -18.33
N ASN A 12 -19.01 -49.81 -18.06
CA ASN A 12 -18.33 -50.94 -17.44
C ASN A 12 -17.66 -50.46 -16.15
N ALA A 13 -18.26 -50.84 -15.03
CA ALA A 13 -17.73 -50.72 -13.69
C ALA A 13 -16.87 -51.94 -13.36
N SER A 14 -15.71 -51.72 -12.76
CA SER A 14 -14.98 -52.74 -12.00
C SER A 14 -14.76 -52.20 -10.60
N GLU A 15 -15.54 -52.74 -9.65
CA GLU A 15 -15.39 -52.56 -8.21
C GLU A 15 -14.17 -53.33 -7.70
N SER A 16 -13.42 -52.73 -6.77
CA SER A 16 -12.66 -53.49 -5.78
C SER A 16 -12.76 -52.80 -4.42
N SER A 17 -13.58 -53.40 -3.55
CA SER A 17 -13.76 -53.05 -2.15
C SER A 17 -12.62 -53.61 -1.28
N ALA A 18 -12.09 -52.80 -0.37
CA ALA A 18 -11.46 -53.30 0.86
C ALA A 18 -11.71 -52.31 2.00
N SER A 19 -12.58 -52.72 2.91
CA SER A 19 -12.98 -52.06 4.15
C SER A 19 -11.95 -52.28 5.27
N GLY A 20 -11.61 -51.22 6.00
CA GLY A 20 -10.90 -51.27 7.29
C GLY A 20 -11.53 -50.26 8.29
N PRO A 21 -11.47 -50.51 9.60
CA PRO A 21 -12.46 -50.03 10.56
C PRO A 21 -12.28 -48.56 10.98
N LEU A 22 -13.41 -47.86 11.11
CA LEU A 22 -13.53 -46.53 11.72
C LEU A 22 -13.25 -46.62 13.22
N ASN A 23 -12.15 -46.03 13.67
CA ASN A 23 -11.85 -45.85 15.09
C ASN A 23 -12.23 -44.41 15.49
N MET A 24 -13.32 -44.29 16.26
CA MET A 24 -13.82 -43.05 16.84
C MET A 24 -13.25 -42.90 18.25
N ASN A 25 -12.28 -42.01 18.41
CA ASN A 25 -11.82 -41.35 19.65
C ASN A 25 -10.86 -40.24 19.15
N GLY A 26 -11.02 -38.94 19.39
CA GLY A 26 -11.45 -38.28 20.61
C GLY A 26 -10.29 -37.49 21.24
N SER A 27 -9.67 -36.56 20.50
CA SER A 27 -8.90 -35.43 21.03
C SER A 27 -8.46 -34.51 19.87
N SER A 28 -9.24 -33.48 19.56
CA SER A 28 -8.83 -32.40 18.66
C SER A 28 -7.84 -31.49 19.39
N GLY A 29 -6.57 -31.91 19.44
CA GLY A 29 -5.48 -30.98 19.67
C GLY A 29 -5.41 -30.04 18.47
N LEU A 30 -5.69 -28.75 18.70
CA LEU A 30 -5.39 -27.68 17.76
C LEU A 30 -3.87 -27.72 17.53
N ALA A 31 -3.44 -28.30 16.41
CA ALA A 31 -2.09 -28.10 15.93
C ALA A 31 -1.95 -26.60 15.61
N PRO A 32 -0.91 -25.91 16.10
CA PRO A 32 -0.70 -24.52 15.75
C PRO A 32 -0.51 -24.42 14.24
N ASP A 33 -1.27 -23.52 13.62
CA ASP A 33 -1.04 -23.13 12.23
C ASP A 33 0.45 -22.81 12.04
N VAL A 34 1.05 -23.43 11.03
CA VAL A 34 2.48 -23.30 10.72
C VAL A 34 2.76 -21.83 10.41
N ALA A 35 3.41 -21.14 11.34
CA ALA A 35 3.91 -19.79 11.14
C ALA A 35 4.80 -19.76 9.88
N SER A 36 4.70 -18.68 9.10
CA SER A 36 5.62 -18.45 7.99
C SER A 36 7.06 -18.46 8.51
N PRO A 37 8.04 -19.01 7.76
CA PRO A 37 9.44 -18.95 8.17
C PRO A 37 9.85 -17.51 8.50
N ALA A 38 10.61 -17.34 9.58
CA ALA A 38 11.15 -16.04 9.98
C ALA A 38 11.82 -15.35 8.78
N GLY A 39 11.40 -14.12 8.45
CA GLY A 39 12.00 -13.30 7.39
C GLY A 39 11.31 -13.30 6.02
N VAL A 40 10.15 -13.94 5.86
CA VAL A 40 9.42 -13.97 4.56
C VAL A 40 8.17 -13.08 4.55
N THR A 41 8.21 -11.93 5.22
CA THR A 41 7.14 -10.93 5.10
C THR A 41 7.29 -10.15 3.79
N ARG A 42 6.96 -10.81 2.67
CA ARG A 42 6.96 -10.23 1.32
C ARG A 42 5.55 -10.29 0.74
N ASN A 43 5.22 -9.33 -0.13
CA ASN A 43 3.97 -9.31 -0.88
C ASN A 43 2.72 -9.40 -0.01
N ILE A 44 2.70 -8.66 1.10
CA ILE A 44 1.54 -8.58 1.99
C ILE A 44 0.89 -7.20 1.83
N GLY A 45 -0.37 -7.20 1.41
CA GLY A 45 -1.19 -5.99 1.25
C GLY A 45 -1.82 -5.52 2.57
N VAL A 46 -2.80 -4.63 2.43
CA VAL A 46 -3.55 -4.03 3.54
C VAL A 46 -4.73 -4.91 4.01
N ALA A 47 -5.34 -4.56 5.14
CA ALA A 47 -6.51 -5.26 5.67
C ALA A 47 -7.68 -5.25 4.67
N LYS A 48 -8.24 -6.44 4.42
CA LYS A 48 -9.23 -6.71 3.37
C LYS A 48 -10.67 -6.40 3.80
N GLY A 49 -11.61 -6.51 2.85
CA GLY A 49 -13.04 -6.38 3.07
C GLY A 49 -13.53 -4.94 3.20
N ASP A 50 -14.77 -4.80 3.69
CA ASP A 50 -15.52 -3.55 3.83
C ASP A 50 -16.02 -3.30 5.27
N GLY A 51 -15.63 -4.16 6.21
CA GLY A 51 -15.97 -4.06 7.63
C GLY A 51 -15.29 -2.88 8.34
N GLU A 52 -15.63 -2.66 9.60
CA GLU A 52 -15.14 -1.52 10.39
C GLU A 52 -13.60 -1.47 10.51
N THR A 53 -12.94 -2.62 10.48
CA THR A 53 -11.46 -2.74 10.55
C THR A 53 -10.82 -2.95 9.18
N SER A 54 -11.53 -2.68 8.08
CA SER A 54 -10.98 -2.77 6.73
C SER A 54 -10.18 -1.52 6.35
N TYR A 55 -9.23 -1.66 5.43
CA TYR A 55 -8.52 -0.51 4.85
C TYR A 55 -9.48 0.45 4.14
N ALA A 56 -10.49 -0.07 3.45
CA ALA A 56 -11.48 0.74 2.74
C ALA A 56 -12.20 1.76 3.65
N ARG A 57 -12.38 1.46 4.95
CA ARG A 57 -13.03 2.34 5.92
C ARG A 57 -12.09 3.19 6.76
N ASN A 58 -10.78 2.94 6.70
CA ASN A 58 -9.79 3.57 7.58
C ASN A 58 -8.62 4.23 6.84
N SER A 59 -8.71 4.36 5.50
CA SER A 59 -7.70 5.00 4.64
C SER A 59 -7.97 6.47 4.35
N TYR A 60 -8.64 7.18 5.27
CA TYR A 60 -9.00 8.59 5.12
C TYR A 60 -7.77 9.50 5.01
N PHE A 61 -6.66 9.13 5.67
CA PHE A 61 -5.42 9.89 5.64
C PHE A 61 -4.85 9.93 4.21
N GLN A 62 -4.74 8.77 3.57
CA GLN A 62 -4.29 8.63 2.18
C GLN A 62 -5.23 9.37 1.21
N ALA A 63 -6.54 9.28 1.45
CA ALA A 63 -7.54 9.98 0.65
C ALA A 63 -7.35 11.50 0.68
N ARG A 64 -7.19 12.07 1.88
CA ARG A 64 -7.00 13.51 2.09
C ARG A 64 -5.68 14.00 1.51
N ALA A 65 -4.63 13.23 1.70
CA ALA A 65 -3.31 13.52 1.16
C ALA A 65 -3.29 13.63 -0.37
N ALA A 66 -3.93 12.68 -1.07
CA ALA A 66 -4.10 12.79 -2.51
C ALA A 66 -5.00 13.98 -2.89
N GLN A 67 -6.07 14.23 -2.12
CA GLN A 67 -7.02 15.34 -2.36
C GLN A 67 -6.34 16.72 -2.31
N GLU A 68 -5.41 16.95 -1.38
CA GLU A 68 -4.66 18.21 -1.25
C GLU A 68 -3.80 18.52 -2.47
N LEU A 69 -3.40 17.49 -3.21
CA LEU A 69 -2.53 17.60 -4.38
C LEU A 69 -3.29 17.49 -5.71
N VAL A 70 -4.63 17.50 -5.68
CA VAL A 70 -5.45 17.36 -6.90
C VAL A 70 -5.12 18.42 -7.95
N THR A 71 -4.94 19.68 -7.55
CA THR A 71 -4.57 20.76 -8.49
C THR A 71 -3.23 20.46 -9.16
N GLN A 72 -2.24 20.02 -8.38
CA GLN A 72 -0.89 19.71 -8.85
C GLN A 72 -0.88 18.45 -9.72
N ILE A 73 -1.76 17.47 -9.44
CA ILE A 73 -1.99 16.30 -10.30
C ILE A 73 -2.61 16.74 -11.63
N GLU A 74 -3.61 17.63 -11.62
CA GLU A 74 -4.19 18.18 -12.85
C GLU A 74 -3.15 18.98 -13.66
N GLU A 75 -2.32 19.80 -13.02
CA GLU A 75 -1.21 20.54 -13.64
C GLU A 75 -0.18 19.58 -14.27
N ALA A 76 0.15 18.49 -13.59
CA ALA A 76 1.02 17.45 -14.13
C ALA A 76 0.42 16.88 -15.43
N VAL A 77 -0.86 16.53 -15.41
CA VAL A 77 -1.61 16.07 -16.59
C VAL A 77 -1.70 17.15 -17.65
N ASP A 78 -1.72 18.44 -17.32
CA ASP A 78 -1.68 19.53 -18.31
C ASP A 78 -0.32 19.64 -19.02
N SER A 79 0.75 19.25 -18.33
CA SER A 79 2.12 19.40 -18.83
C SER A 79 2.49 18.39 -19.92
N MET A 80 1.82 17.24 -19.99
CA MET A 80 2.11 16.23 -21.02
C MET A 80 1.55 16.62 -22.38
N ARG A 81 2.21 16.14 -23.43
CA ARG A 81 1.61 16.13 -24.76
C ARG A 81 0.46 15.13 -24.80
N LEU A 82 -0.68 15.53 -25.37
CA LEU A 82 -1.79 14.59 -25.57
C LEU A 82 -1.35 13.45 -26.51
N PRO A 83 -1.51 12.18 -26.11
CA PRO A 83 -1.14 11.05 -26.95
C PRO A 83 -1.85 11.10 -28.31
N SER A 84 -1.07 10.98 -29.39
CA SER A 84 -1.59 10.87 -30.76
C SER A 84 -1.90 9.40 -31.12
N GLY A 85 -2.73 9.17 -32.14
CA GLY A 85 -3.13 7.84 -32.63
C GLY A 85 -4.51 7.38 -32.18
N ASP A 86 -4.90 6.19 -32.66
CA ASP A 86 -6.30 5.74 -32.64
C ASP A 86 -6.64 4.72 -31.52
N GLY A 87 -5.64 4.22 -30.78
CA GLY A 87 -5.87 3.25 -29.68
C GLY A 87 -6.54 3.87 -28.43
N PRO A 88 -6.75 3.11 -27.35
CA PRO A 88 -7.18 3.68 -26.08
C PRO A 88 -6.06 4.45 -25.38
N LEU A 89 -6.43 5.38 -24.50
CA LEU A 89 -5.54 5.93 -23.48
C LEU A 89 -5.42 4.92 -22.33
N VAL A 90 -4.20 4.52 -22.02
CA VAL A 90 -3.90 3.54 -20.98
C VAL A 90 -3.38 4.27 -19.74
N ILE A 91 -4.11 4.13 -18.64
CA ILE A 91 -3.75 4.64 -17.32
C ILE A 91 -3.56 3.43 -16.40
N ALA A 92 -2.57 3.49 -15.51
CA ALA A 92 -2.40 2.45 -14.49
C ALA A 92 -2.16 3.07 -13.11
N ASP A 93 -2.96 2.64 -12.13
CA ASP A 93 -2.78 2.95 -10.71
C ASP A 93 -1.97 1.83 -10.04
N LEU A 94 -0.79 2.17 -9.54
CA LEU A 94 0.19 1.24 -8.99
C LEU A 94 0.13 1.25 -7.46
N GLY A 95 -0.35 0.14 -6.89
CA GLY A 95 -0.67 0.02 -5.46
C GLY A 95 -2.07 0.55 -5.14
N CYS A 96 -3.07 0.09 -5.90
CA CYS A 96 -4.45 0.60 -5.82
C CYS A 96 -5.18 0.24 -4.51
N ALA A 97 -4.68 -0.76 -3.78
CA ALA A 97 -5.35 -1.35 -2.62
C ALA A 97 -6.82 -1.71 -2.91
N THR A 98 -7.70 -1.43 -1.96
CA THR A 98 -9.15 -1.64 -2.02
C THR A 98 -9.86 -0.35 -1.58
N GLY A 99 -11.07 -0.12 -2.09
CA GLY A 99 -11.93 1.01 -1.72
C GLY A 99 -11.99 2.14 -2.75
N SER A 100 -12.65 3.24 -2.40
CA SER A 100 -12.97 4.34 -3.33
C SER A 100 -11.79 5.27 -3.64
N ASN A 101 -10.72 5.25 -2.84
CA ASN A 101 -9.57 6.14 -3.03
C ASN A 101 -8.93 5.97 -4.42
N THR A 102 -8.64 4.74 -4.83
CA THR A 102 -8.06 4.45 -6.15
C THR A 102 -8.95 4.96 -7.28
N LEU A 103 -10.26 4.71 -7.18
CA LEU A 103 -11.22 5.15 -8.18
C LEU A 103 -11.30 6.68 -8.26
N ASN A 104 -11.33 7.37 -7.11
CA ASN A 104 -11.36 8.83 -7.06
C ASN A 104 -10.08 9.46 -7.63
N ASN A 105 -8.91 8.89 -7.32
CA ASN A 105 -7.63 9.39 -7.83
C ASN A 105 -7.52 9.22 -9.35
N VAL A 106 -7.92 8.06 -9.87
CA VAL A 106 -7.96 7.81 -11.31
C VAL A 106 -8.94 8.77 -12.00
N ASP A 107 -10.11 9.04 -11.41
CA ASP A 107 -11.09 9.96 -11.99
C ASP A 107 -10.54 11.36 -12.22
N VAL A 108 -9.72 11.87 -11.30
CA VAL A 108 -9.06 13.18 -11.47
C VAL A 108 -8.26 13.20 -12.78
N ILE A 109 -7.45 12.15 -13.01
CA ILE A 109 -6.60 12.04 -14.20
C ILE A 109 -7.45 11.86 -15.46
N VAL A 110 -8.40 10.93 -15.44
CA VAL A 110 -9.28 10.63 -16.58
C VAL A 110 -10.09 11.87 -16.99
N ASN A 111 -10.72 12.53 -16.02
CA ASN A 111 -11.54 13.71 -16.28
C ASN A 111 -10.69 14.87 -16.79
N ARG A 112 -9.47 15.05 -16.26
CA ARG A 112 -8.57 16.08 -16.75
C ARG A 112 -8.13 15.81 -18.18
N LEU A 113 -7.70 14.59 -18.50
CA LEU A 113 -7.33 14.21 -19.87
C LEU A 113 -8.47 14.47 -20.86
N ARG A 114 -9.69 14.02 -20.55
CA ARG A 114 -10.88 14.27 -21.40
C ARG A 114 -11.12 15.75 -21.64
N ARG A 115 -11.06 16.58 -20.59
CA ARG A 115 -11.20 18.03 -20.73
C ARG A 115 -10.15 18.60 -21.68
N ARG A 116 -8.90 18.14 -21.60
CA ARG A 116 -7.84 18.57 -22.51
C ARG A 116 -8.09 18.16 -23.96
N TYR A 117 -8.58 16.94 -24.22
CA TYR A 117 -8.98 16.52 -25.58
C TYR A 117 -10.08 17.43 -26.15
N ARG A 118 -11.14 17.72 -25.37
CA ARG A 118 -12.21 18.65 -25.78
C ARG A 118 -11.69 20.06 -26.05
N GLN A 119 -10.84 20.59 -25.17
CA GLN A 119 -10.25 21.93 -25.31
C GLN A 119 -9.36 22.03 -26.56
N ALA A 120 -8.68 20.95 -26.92
CA ALA A 120 -7.90 20.86 -28.16
C ALA A 120 -8.77 20.57 -29.40
N SER A 121 -10.09 20.48 -29.27
CA SER A 121 -11.01 20.07 -30.34
C SER A 121 -10.62 18.73 -30.99
N LEU A 122 -10.08 17.82 -30.18
CA LEU A 122 -9.76 16.45 -30.56
C LEU A 122 -10.89 15.51 -30.15
N GLU A 123 -11.05 14.42 -30.89
CA GLU A 123 -11.97 13.34 -30.51
C GLU A 123 -11.52 12.70 -29.19
N GLU A 124 -12.47 12.48 -28.27
CA GLU A 124 -12.19 11.78 -27.02
C GLU A 124 -11.89 10.31 -27.30
N ARG A 125 -10.78 9.83 -26.75
CA ARG A 125 -10.37 8.42 -26.88
C ARG A 125 -11.01 7.58 -25.79
N GLU A 126 -11.21 6.29 -26.09
CA GLU A 126 -11.50 5.30 -25.06
C GLU A 126 -10.39 5.29 -24.01
N VAL A 127 -10.75 5.01 -22.76
CA VAL A 127 -9.80 4.97 -21.64
C VAL A 127 -9.82 3.59 -21.03
N ALA A 128 -8.64 2.98 -20.93
CA ALA A 128 -8.41 1.74 -20.19
C ALA A 128 -7.61 2.06 -18.92
N VAL A 129 -8.16 1.66 -17.77
CA VAL A 129 -7.54 1.81 -16.46
C VAL A 129 -7.15 0.44 -15.92
N PHE A 130 -5.88 0.30 -15.58
CA PHE A 130 -5.32 -0.88 -14.94
C PHE A 130 -5.06 -0.61 -13.46
N PHE A 131 -5.68 -1.40 -12.59
CA PHE A 131 -5.51 -1.34 -11.15
C PHE A 131 -4.50 -2.41 -10.75
N ASN A 132 -3.28 -1.99 -10.41
CA ASN A 132 -2.23 -2.88 -9.96
C ASN A 132 -2.14 -2.90 -8.44
N ASP A 133 -1.98 -4.09 -7.87
CA ASP A 133 -1.55 -4.29 -6.49
C ASP A 133 -0.92 -5.69 -6.36
N LEU A 134 -0.43 -6.01 -5.17
CA LEU A 134 0.08 -7.34 -4.83
C LEU A 134 -1.01 -8.41 -5.01
N PRO A 135 -0.66 -9.67 -5.34
CA PRO A 135 -1.63 -10.76 -5.43
C PRO A 135 -2.46 -10.98 -4.17
N SER A 136 -1.94 -10.57 -3.01
CA SER A 136 -2.66 -10.63 -1.74
C SER A 136 -3.81 -9.63 -1.62
N ASN A 137 -3.89 -8.62 -2.48
CA ASN A 137 -4.91 -7.57 -2.42
C ASN A 137 -6.33 -8.12 -2.60
N ASP A 138 -7.32 -7.39 -2.10
CA ASP A 138 -8.73 -7.73 -2.24
C ASP A 138 -9.32 -7.16 -3.55
N PHE A 139 -8.92 -7.76 -4.67
CA PHE A 139 -9.43 -7.39 -5.99
C PHE A 139 -10.94 -7.66 -6.15
N ASN A 140 -11.50 -8.65 -5.45
CA ASN A 140 -12.93 -8.95 -5.52
C ASN A 140 -13.79 -7.78 -5.01
N SER A 141 -13.38 -7.19 -3.87
CA SER A 141 -14.04 -5.98 -3.35
C SER A 141 -13.88 -4.80 -4.30
N LEU A 142 -12.68 -4.61 -4.89
CA LEU A 142 -12.45 -3.56 -5.88
C LEU A 142 -13.32 -3.73 -7.14
N PHE A 143 -13.41 -4.93 -7.70
CA PHE A 143 -14.22 -5.20 -8.88
C PHE A 143 -15.71 -5.02 -8.60
N SER A 144 -16.18 -5.42 -7.42
CA SER A 144 -17.56 -5.19 -7.00
C SER A 144 -17.88 -3.69 -6.90
N LEU A 145 -16.94 -2.88 -6.39
CA LEU A 145 -17.11 -1.43 -6.32
C LEU A 145 -17.16 -0.78 -7.71
N ILE A 146 -16.29 -1.22 -8.63
CA ILE A 146 -16.28 -0.75 -10.02
C ILE A 146 -17.61 -1.08 -10.71
N ASP A 147 -18.15 -2.29 -10.51
CA ASP A 147 -19.42 -2.71 -11.11
C ASP A 147 -20.60 -1.90 -10.58
N VAL A 148 -20.66 -1.69 -9.25
CA VAL A 148 -21.69 -0.85 -8.62
C VAL A 148 -21.69 0.57 -9.19
N ASP A 149 -20.53 1.18 -9.38
CA ASP A 149 -20.40 2.52 -9.97
C ASP A 149 -20.85 2.56 -11.44
N ARG A 150 -20.65 1.48 -12.21
CA ARG A 150 -21.13 1.37 -13.60
C ARG A 150 -22.65 1.19 -13.66
N CYS A 151 -23.22 0.38 -12.77
CA CYS A 151 -24.64 0.05 -12.77
C CYS A 151 -25.52 1.13 -12.14
N ARG A 152 -25.00 1.96 -11.21
CA ARG A 152 -25.86 2.86 -10.43
C ARG A 152 -26.26 4.18 -11.09
N GLY A 153 -25.61 4.65 -12.15
CA GLY A 153 -26.08 5.82 -12.94
C GLY A 153 -26.59 7.02 -12.12
N ALA A 154 -26.10 7.21 -10.90
CA ALA A 154 -26.77 8.04 -9.91
C ALA A 154 -26.21 9.46 -9.97
N GLY A 155 -26.80 10.28 -10.85
CA GLY A 155 -26.74 11.74 -10.77
C GLY A 155 -25.49 12.41 -11.34
N ASN A 156 -24.38 11.71 -11.52
CA ASN A 156 -23.22 12.13 -12.31
C ASN A 156 -22.84 10.98 -13.25
N SER A 157 -22.50 11.30 -14.50
CA SER A 157 -22.25 10.34 -15.58
C SER A 157 -21.45 9.12 -15.13
N PRO A 158 -21.85 7.88 -15.52
CA PRO A 158 -21.15 6.66 -15.13
C PRO A 158 -19.67 6.74 -15.48
N ARG A 159 -18.82 6.10 -14.67
CA ARG A 159 -17.37 6.00 -14.94
C ARG A 159 -17.17 5.35 -16.31
N ASN A 160 -16.85 6.18 -17.29
CA ASN A 160 -16.73 5.77 -18.68
C ASN A 160 -15.32 5.25 -19.01
N TYR A 161 -14.73 4.37 -18.20
CA TYR A 161 -13.47 3.71 -18.58
C TYR A 161 -13.56 2.19 -18.43
N PHE A 162 -12.78 1.48 -19.21
CA PHE A 162 -12.62 0.04 -19.11
C PHE A 162 -11.63 -0.26 -17.99
N ALA A 163 -12.00 -1.13 -17.05
CA ALA A 163 -11.17 -1.45 -15.90
C ALA A 163 -10.60 -2.87 -16.00
N ALA A 164 -9.37 -3.05 -15.56
CA ALA A 164 -8.73 -4.37 -15.40
C ALA A 164 -7.85 -4.40 -14.15
N GLY A 165 -7.76 -5.55 -13.47
CA GLY A 165 -6.82 -5.77 -12.38
C GLY A 165 -5.50 -6.37 -12.88
N VAL A 166 -4.39 -5.97 -12.27
CA VAL A 166 -3.03 -6.45 -12.59
C VAL A 166 -2.34 -6.90 -11.30
N PRO A 167 -2.41 -8.19 -10.92
CA PRO A 167 -1.75 -8.67 -9.72
C PRO A 167 -0.23 -8.76 -9.95
N GLY A 168 0.56 -8.15 -9.06
CA GLY A 168 2.01 -8.21 -9.11
C GLY A 168 2.70 -7.10 -8.32
N CYS A 169 3.97 -7.34 -7.97
CA CYS A 169 4.81 -6.35 -7.30
C CYS A 169 5.30 -5.32 -8.32
N PHE A 170 5.04 -4.03 -8.10
CA PHE A 170 5.51 -2.96 -8.99
C PHE A 170 7.03 -2.74 -8.98
N TYR A 171 7.79 -3.45 -8.14
CA TYR A 171 9.25 -3.54 -8.25
C TYR A 171 9.70 -4.55 -9.31
N SER A 172 8.79 -4.96 -10.20
CA SER A 172 9.02 -5.84 -11.36
C SER A 172 8.27 -5.32 -12.60
N ARG A 173 8.45 -5.97 -13.75
CA ARG A 173 7.65 -5.70 -14.97
C ARG A 173 6.21 -6.15 -14.78
N LEU A 174 5.26 -5.27 -15.08
CA LEU A 174 3.82 -5.48 -15.01
C LEU A 174 3.15 -5.38 -16.38
N PHE A 175 3.72 -4.58 -17.29
CA PHE A 175 3.12 -4.26 -18.58
C PHE A 175 4.06 -4.55 -19.76
N PRO A 176 3.53 -4.71 -20.98
CA PRO A 176 4.32 -4.70 -22.21
C PRO A 176 5.09 -3.39 -22.38
N ARG A 177 6.08 -3.38 -23.28
CA ARG A 177 6.86 -2.18 -23.56
C ARG A 177 5.98 -1.11 -24.21
N SER A 178 6.15 0.14 -23.80
CA SER A 178 5.46 1.31 -24.39
C SER A 178 3.95 1.11 -24.52
N PHE A 179 3.33 0.67 -23.43
CA PHE A 179 1.90 0.37 -23.37
C PHE A 179 1.12 1.41 -22.57
N VAL A 180 1.70 1.96 -21.50
CA VAL A 180 1.01 2.85 -20.56
C VAL A 180 1.28 4.31 -20.90
N ASN A 181 0.24 5.15 -20.92
CA ASN A 181 0.36 6.60 -21.13
C ASN A 181 0.58 7.35 -19.82
N VAL A 182 -0.12 6.97 -18.75
CA VAL A 182 0.02 7.59 -17.43
C VAL A 182 0.06 6.52 -16.35
N PHE A 183 1.14 6.50 -15.59
CA PHE A 183 1.18 5.81 -14.31
C PHE A 183 0.87 6.79 -13.18
N PHE A 184 0.02 6.35 -12.26
CA PHE A 184 -0.23 7.01 -11.00
C PHE A 184 0.12 6.05 -9.86
N SER A 185 0.65 6.57 -8.75
CA SER A 185 0.82 5.80 -7.52
C SER A 185 0.68 6.75 -6.34
N SER A 186 -0.12 6.37 -5.35
CA SER A 186 -0.32 7.17 -4.15
C SER A 186 -0.13 6.35 -2.88
N TYR A 187 0.80 6.78 -2.03
CA TYR A 187 1.09 6.20 -0.72
C TYR A 187 1.55 4.73 -0.76
N CYS A 188 2.33 4.37 -1.79
CA CYS A 188 2.84 3.00 -1.94
C CYS A 188 4.37 2.91 -1.94
N LEU A 189 5.08 3.88 -2.50
CA LEU A 189 6.55 3.77 -2.71
C LEU A 189 7.41 3.85 -1.45
N HIS A 190 6.83 4.14 -0.29
CA HIS A 190 7.51 4.01 1.00
C HIS A 190 7.53 2.57 1.52
N TRP A 191 6.73 1.66 0.94
CA TRP A 191 6.80 0.23 1.19
C TRP A 191 7.96 -0.37 0.41
N LEU A 192 8.83 -1.12 1.07
CA LEU A 192 9.95 -1.81 0.46
C LEU A 192 9.50 -3.14 -0.14
N SER A 193 10.26 -3.63 -1.12
CA SER A 193 10.02 -4.95 -1.73
C SER A 193 10.21 -6.09 -0.71
N LYS A 194 11.04 -5.87 0.31
CA LYS A 194 11.28 -6.78 1.42
C LYS A 194 11.88 -6.04 2.62
N VAL A 195 11.85 -6.70 3.79
CA VAL A 195 12.74 -6.36 4.92
C VAL A 195 14.20 -6.61 4.48
N PRO A 196 15.16 -5.71 4.78
CA PRO A 196 16.56 -5.97 4.48
C PRO A 196 17.08 -7.22 5.19
N ASP A 197 17.77 -8.12 4.48
CA ASP A 197 18.20 -9.41 5.06
C ASP A 197 19.16 -9.18 6.26
N ALA A 198 20.00 -8.15 6.18
CA ALA A 198 20.97 -7.79 7.22
C ALA A 198 20.33 -7.40 8.57
N VAL A 199 19.04 -7.03 8.61
CA VAL A 199 18.38 -6.68 9.88
C VAL A 199 17.77 -7.89 10.61
N LEU A 200 17.73 -9.03 9.92
CA LEU A 200 17.24 -10.31 10.46
C LEU A 200 18.38 -11.24 10.90
N ASP A 201 19.60 -10.98 10.45
CA ASP A 201 20.79 -11.75 10.79
C ASP A 201 21.34 -11.32 12.16
N LYS A 202 21.36 -12.24 13.14
CA LYS A 202 21.82 -11.98 14.50
C LYS A 202 23.29 -11.61 14.59
N GLU A 203 24.09 -12.01 13.61
CA GLU A 203 25.54 -11.73 13.56
C GLU A 203 25.84 -10.41 12.83
N SER A 204 24.84 -9.81 12.19
CA SER A 204 24.99 -8.55 11.48
C SER A 204 24.99 -7.36 12.45
N PRO A 205 25.84 -6.34 12.23
CA PRO A 205 25.77 -5.10 13.01
C PRO A 205 24.46 -4.34 12.77
N ALA A 206 23.72 -4.67 11.71
CA ALA A 206 22.40 -4.14 11.42
C ALA A 206 21.26 -4.97 12.04
N TYR A 207 21.52 -6.00 12.85
CA TYR A 207 20.48 -6.79 13.49
C TYR A 207 19.52 -5.89 14.29
N ASN A 208 18.25 -5.83 13.88
CA ASN A 208 17.30 -4.91 14.48
C ASN A 208 16.67 -5.52 15.73
N LYS A 209 17.47 -5.59 16.78
CA LYS A 209 17.03 -6.04 18.10
C LYS A 209 16.12 -4.98 18.71
N ASP A 210 15.10 -5.40 19.44
CA ASP A 210 14.32 -4.51 20.31
C ASP A 210 13.33 -3.53 19.64
N SER A 211 13.32 -3.45 18.31
CA SER A 211 12.40 -2.60 17.54
C SER A 211 11.73 -3.35 16.39
N CYS A 212 10.48 -3.02 16.08
CA CYS A 212 9.77 -3.50 14.89
C CYS A 212 10.10 -2.71 13.62
N TRP A 213 10.89 -1.64 13.71
CA TRP A 213 11.28 -0.78 12.58
C TRP A 213 12.62 -0.08 12.85
N ILE A 214 12.99 0.94 12.07
CA ILE A 214 14.30 1.61 12.15
C ILE A 214 14.43 2.60 13.31
N HIS A 215 13.35 2.93 14.03
CA HIS A 215 13.39 3.94 15.09
C HIS A 215 14.18 3.46 16.30
N ASP A 216 14.92 4.40 16.90
CA ASP A 216 15.81 4.19 18.06
C ASP A 216 16.91 3.12 17.82
N GLY A 217 17.06 2.65 16.58
CA GLY A 217 18.02 1.63 16.16
C GLY A 217 19.39 2.20 15.80
N PRO A 218 20.43 1.36 15.71
CA PRO A 218 21.77 1.78 15.32
C PRO A 218 21.82 2.25 13.86
N ALA A 219 22.86 3.01 13.51
CA ALA A 219 23.01 3.59 12.17
C ALA A 219 23.03 2.54 11.05
N GLU A 220 23.47 1.32 11.37
CA GLU A 220 23.55 0.17 10.49
C GLU A 220 22.16 -0.36 10.09
N VAL A 221 21.18 -0.35 11.00
CA VAL A 221 19.77 -0.68 10.67
C VAL A 221 19.25 0.32 9.65
N PHE A 222 19.44 1.61 9.91
CA PHE A 222 19.03 2.67 8.98
C PHE A 222 19.70 2.52 7.62
N ALA A 223 21.01 2.26 7.59
CA ALA A 223 21.77 2.07 6.34
C ALA A 223 21.24 0.88 5.53
N ALA A 224 20.92 -0.25 6.17
CA ALA A 224 20.37 -1.43 5.50
C ALA A 224 19.00 -1.13 4.85
N TYR A 225 18.11 -0.43 5.55
CA TYR A 225 16.83 0.01 4.99
C TYR A 225 17.00 1.03 3.86
N ARG A 226 17.96 1.97 4.00
CA ARG A 226 18.30 2.95 2.96
C ARG A 226 18.78 2.26 1.69
N GLU A 227 19.66 1.27 1.80
CA GLU A 227 20.17 0.51 0.66
C GLU A 227 19.03 -0.22 -0.09
N GLN A 228 18.18 -0.94 0.64
CA GLN A 228 17.01 -1.61 0.08
C GLN A 228 16.07 -0.62 -0.62
N SER A 229 15.82 0.52 0.02
CA SER A 229 15.02 1.62 -0.50
C SER A 229 15.56 2.23 -1.79
N VAL A 230 16.88 2.45 -1.88
CA VAL A 230 17.53 2.95 -3.10
C VAL A 230 17.39 1.94 -4.24
N LYS A 231 17.63 0.66 -3.96
CA LYS A 231 17.48 -0.42 -4.93
C LYS A 231 16.05 -0.48 -5.47
N ASP A 232 15.07 -0.49 -4.58
CA ASP A 232 13.66 -0.62 -4.92
C ASP A 232 13.18 0.52 -5.83
N LEU A 233 13.52 1.79 -5.51
CA LEU A 233 13.09 2.91 -6.35
C LEU A 233 13.80 2.92 -7.72
N LYS A 234 15.08 2.53 -7.78
CA LYS A 234 15.80 2.37 -9.06
C LYS A 234 15.16 1.31 -9.94
N ASP A 235 14.87 0.13 -9.38
CA ASP A 235 14.21 -0.96 -10.09
C ASP A 235 12.81 -0.53 -10.57
N PHE A 236 12.03 0.12 -9.70
CA PHE A 236 10.73 0.69 -10.07
C PHE A 236 10.84 1.62 -11.27
N LEU A 237 11.69 2.66 -11.21
CA LEU A 237 11.84 3.62 -12.29
C LEU A 237 12.32 2.96 -13.59
N SER A 238 13.26 2.02 -13.51
CA SER A 238 13.77 1.27 -14.66
C SER A 238 12.66 0.46 -15.36
N PHE A 239 11.80 -0.23 -14.60
CA PHE A 239 10.69 -0.97 -15.18
C PHE A 239 9.60 -0.04 -15.73
N ARG A 240 9.26 1.05 -15.03
CA ARG A 240 8.29 2.04 -15.54
C ARG A 240 8.77 2.72 -16.82
N ALA A 241 10.07 2.98 -16.96
CA ALA A 241 10.64 3.54 -18.19
C ALA A 241 10.43 2.64 -19.40
N GLN A 242 10.45 1.32 -19.22
CA GLN A 242 10.22 0.37 -20.31
C GLN A 242 8.74 0.30 -20.72
N GLU A 243 7.84 0.50 -19.77
CA GLU A 243 6.40 0.31 -19.92
C GLU A 243 5.67 1.58 -20.39
N LEU A 244 6.21 2.75 -20.07
CA LEU A 244 5.68 4.03 -20.52
C LEU A 244 5.89 4.26 -22.02
N CYS A 245 4.89 4.82 -22.66
CA CYS A 245 5.02 5.46 -23.97
C CYS A 245 5.94 6.68 -23.87
N SER A 246 6.65 7.03 -24.94
CA SER A 246 7.38 8.32 -25.02
C SER A 246 6.40 9.49 -24.83
N GLY A 247 6.78 10.47 -24.02
CA GLY A 247 5.93 11.57 -23.56
C GLY A 247 4.89 11.18 -22.50
N GLY A 248 4.86 9.92 -22.05
CA GLY A 248 4.00 9.44 -20.98
C GLY A 248 4.43 9.96 -19.61
N LEU A 249 3.49 10.02 -18.66
CA LEU A 249 3.73 10.55 -17.32
C LEU A 249 3.79 9.45 -16.25
N LEU A 250 4.64 9.69 -15.25
CA LEU A 250 4.70 8.98 -14.00
C LEU A 250 4.44 9.98 -12.87
N ILE A 251 3.26 9.90 -12.25
CA ILE A 251 2.81 10.79 -11.16
C ILE A 251 2.84 10.00 -9.86
N LEU A 252 3.72 10.38 -8.93
CA LEU A 252 4.01 9.62 -7.73
C LEU A 252 3.80 10.48 -6.48
N LEU A 253 2.97 9.98 -5.57
CA LEU A 253 2.73 10.56 -4.26
C LEU A 253 3.15 9.56 -3.19
N PHE A 254 4.07 9.92 -2.29
CA PHE A 254 4.48 9.03 -1.20
C PHE A 254 5.09 9.81 -0.03
N VAL A 255 5.22 9.15 1.12
CA VAL A 255 5.81 9.78 2.32
C VAL A 255 7.31 10.01 2.11
N GLY A 256 7.76 11.22 2.42
CA GLY A 256 9.17 11.58 2.41
C GLY A 256 9.57 12.38 3.65
N ARG A 257 10.83 12.80 3.68
CA ARG A 257 11.40 13.68 4.71
C ARG A 257 12.25 14.77 4.06
N GLU A 258 12.51 15.84 4.79
CA GLU A 258 13.22 16.99 4.25
C GLU A 258 14.70 16.67 4.07
N THR A 259 15.35 16.19 5.13
CA THR A 259 16.79 15.94 5.11
C THR A 259 17.17 14.49 5.35
N SER A 260 18.40 14.13 4.96
CA SER A 260 19.02 12.83 5.30
C SER A 260 19.44 12.72 6.77
N LYS A 261 19.44 13.85 7.49
CA LYS A 261 19.85 13.96 8.90
C LYS A 261 18.69 13.86 9.87
N GLU A 262 17.46 14.08 9.42
CA GLU A 262 16.25 13.78 10.16
C GLU A 262 16.12 12.27 10.34
N ILE A 263 16.69 11.79 11.45
CA ILE A 263 16.41 10.45 11.93
C ILE A 263 14.94 10.42 12.31
N THR A 264 14.27 9.37 11.85
CA THR A 264 12.85 9.09 11.99
C THR A 264 12.36 9.06 13.44
N ASP A 265 13.26 9.07 14.42
CA ASP A 265 12.98 8.92 15.85
C ASP A 265 12.06 10.00 16.42
N ARG A 266 12.08 11.23 15.90
CA ARG A 266 11.24 12.31 16.45
C ARG A 266 9.90 12.48 15.75
N GLY A 267 9.64 11.74 14.68
CA GLY A 267 8.43 11.88 13.88
C GLY A 267 7.21 11.14 14.47
N ARG A 268 6.01 11.61 14.13
CA ARG A 268 4.72 10.95 14.46
C ARG A 268 4.66 9.48 13.99
N PHE A 269 5.30 9.16 12.87
CA PHE A 269 5.32 7.79 12.35
C PHE A 269 6.08 6.83 13.29
N ALA A 270 7.27 7.23 13.77
CA ALA A 270 8.02 6.46 14.75
C ALA A 270 7.26 6.33 16.07
N TYR A 271 6.49 7.35 16.49
CA TYR A 271 5.66 7.21 17.68
C TYR A 271 4.66 6.06 17.58
N PHE A 272 3.94 5.91 16.46
CA PHE A 272 3.00 4.79 16.29
C PHE A 272 3.71 3.43 16.27
N LEU A 273 4.94 3.37 15.76
CA LEU A 273 5.77 2.16 15.76
C LEU A 273 6.29 1.82 17.16
N ARG A 274 6.65 2.82 17.97
CA ARG A 274 6.95 2.61 19.40
C ARG A 274 5.76 2.04 20.17
N LEU A 275 4.53 2.39 19.81
CA LEU A 275 3.34 1.76 20.41
C LEU A 275 3.25 0.27 20.07
N MET A 276 3.70 -0.15 18.89
CA MET A 276 3.84 -1.59 18.57
C MET A 276 4.93 -2.25 19.41
N ASP A 277 6.10 -1.61 19.57
CA ASP A 277 7.17 -2.18 20.41
C ASP A 277 6.73 -2.35 21.85
N LEU A 278 6.00 -1.38 22.41
CA LEU A 278 5.41 -1.48 23.74
C LEU A 278 4.39 -2.61 23.82
N THR A 279 3.63 -2.85 22.76
CA THR A 279 2.71 -3.99 22.66
C THR A 279 3.48 -5.31 22.70
N PHE A 280 4.53 -5.44 21.90
CA PHE A 280 5.41 -6.62 21.92
C PHE A 280 6.04 -6.83 23.30
N GLN A 281 6.63 -5.78 23.89
CA GLN A 281 7.24 -5.83 25.22
C GLN A 281 6.25 -6.26 26.30
N SER A 282 5.04 -5.69 26.28
CA SER A 282 3.98 -6.06 27.22
C SER A 282 3.62 -7.53 27.11
N LEU A 283 3.40 -8.04 25.89
CA LEU A 283 3.03 -9.44 25.68
C LEU A 283 4.18 -10.42 25.95
N MET A 284 5.43 -10.03 25.72
CA MET A 284 6.60 -10.81 26.12
C MET A 284 6.72 -10.91 27.65
N SER A 285 6.46 -9.81 28.37
CA SER A 285 6.50 -9.81 29.85
C SER A 285 5.45 -10.72 30.49
N GLU A 286 4.37 -10.99 29.77
CA GLU A 286 3.29 -11.92 30.17
C GLU A 286 3.52 -13.35 29.65
N GLY A 287 4.60 -13.61 28.91
CA GLY A 287 4.90 -14.92 28.33
C GLY A 287 4.01 -15.31 27.14
N VAL A 288 3.24 -14.36 26.58
CA VAL A 288 2.34 -14.59 25.43
C VAL A 288 3.13 -14.64 24.12
N LEU A 289 4.20 -13.85 24.01
CA LEU A 289 5.12 -13.82 22.87
C LEU A 289 6.54 -14.15 23.31
N THR A 290 7.30 -14.76 22.41
CA THR A 290 8.74 -15.04 22.60
C THR A 290 9.61 -13.88 22.13
N GLU A 291 10.83 -13.80 22.65
CA GLU A 291 11.84 -12.84 22.18
C GLU A 291 12.15 -13.02 20.69
N GLU A 292 12.16 -14.27 20.21
CA GLU A 292 12.38 -14.58 18.80
C GLU A 292 11.26 -14.03 17.90
N GLN A 293 10.00 -14.24 18.27
CA GLN A 293 8.86 -13.68 17.53
C GLN A 293 8.92 -12.16 17.45
N LYS A 294 9.37 -11.49 18.51
CA LYS A 294 9.55 -10.04 18.49
C LYS A 294 10.71 -9.63 17.60
N ASN A 295 11.91 -10.17 17.82
CA ASN A 295 13.14 -9.67 17.17
C ASN A 295 13.20 -10.00 15.67
N THR A 296 12.42 -10.97 15.20
CA THR A 296 12.32 -11.30 13.77
C THR A 296 11.23 -10.50 13.05
N PHE A 297 10.37 -9.77 13.78
CA PHE A 297 9.34 -8.93 13.18
C PHE A 297 9.91 -7.55 12.79
N ASN A 298 9.87 -7.23 11.50
CA ASN A 298 10.37 -5.98 10.96
C ASN A 298 9.41 -5.44 9.90
N ILE A 299 9.11 -4.14 9.95
CA ILE A 299 8.17 -3.51 9.03
C ILE A 299 8.93 -2.99 7.81
N PRO A 300 8.62 -3.46 6.59
CA PRO A 300 9.35 -3.11 5.37
C PRO A 300 8.93 -1.74 4.84
N THR A 301 9.21 -0.67 5.58
CA THR A 301 8.94 0.71 5.15
C THR A 301 10.15 1.61 5.30
N PHE A 302 10.30 2.59 4.41
CA PHE A 302 11.33 3.62 4.51
C PHE A 302 10.85 4.93 3.90
N THR A 303 11.09 6.03 4.60
CA THR A 303 10.78 7.38 4.13
C THR A 303 12.05 8.00 3.54
N ARG A 304 12.09 8.19 2.21
CA ARG A 304 13.27 8.77 1.54
C ARG A 304 13.34 10.27 1.77
N SER A 305 14.54 10.82 1.88
CA SER A 305 14.77 12.27 1.86
C SER A 305 14.74 12.81 0.43
N MET A 306 14.54 14.12 0.29
CA MET A 306 14.61 14.77 -1.03
C MET A 306 15.98 14.62 -1.69
N GLN A 307 17.06 14.60 -0.91
CA GLN A 307 18.40 14.30 -1.42
C GLN A 307 18.46 12.89 -2.01
N GLU A 308 17.99 11.87 -1.29
CA GLU A 308 18.00 10.48 -1.75
C GLU A 308 17.15 10.30 -3.02
N ILE A 309 15.99 10.97 -3.09
CA ILE A 309 15.11 10.94 -4.26
C ILE A 309 15.80 11.59 -5.46
N SER A 310 16.41 12.76 -5.26
CA SER A 310 17.11 13.49 -6.33
C SER A 310 18.25 12.66 -6.92
N GLU A 311 19.10 12.08 -6.07
CA GLU A 311 20.22 11.21 -6.49
C GLU A 311 19.75 10.01 -7.31
N ILE A 312 18.59 9.42 -6.96
CA ILE A 312 18.00 8.30 -7.71
C ILE A 312 17.43 8.75 -9.06
N VAL A 313 16.73 9.90 -9.08
CA VAL A 313 16.14 10.47 -10.31
C VAL A 313 17.23 10.90 -11.30
N ASP A 314 18.30 11.52 -10.83
CA ASP A 314 19.45 11.89 -11.65
C ASP A 314 20.08 10.67 -12.32
N GLY A 315 20.14 9.55 -11.60
CA GLY A 315 20.61 8.26 -12.11
C GLY A 315 19.78 7.65 -13.24
N VAL A 316 18.54 8.13 -13.47
CA VAL A 316 17.67 7.70 -14.58
C VAL A 316 17.32 8.86 -15.54
N SER A 317 18.12 9.91 -15.54
CA SER A 317 17.94 11.12 -16.38
C SER A 317 17.99 10.85 -17.89
N SER A 318 18.56 9.72 -18.32
CA SER A 318 18.54 9.25 -19.72
C SER A 318 17.16 8.75 -20.15
N GLU A 319 16.30 8.34 -19.21
CA GLU A 319 14.98 7.78 -19.48
C GLU A 319 13.85 8.78 -19.18
N PHE A 320 14.07 9.68 -18.21
CA PHE A 320 13.06 10.60 -17.70
C PHE A 320 13.49 12.06 -17.73
N ILE A 321 12.48 12.94 -17.86
CA ILE A 321 12.58 14.37 -17.63
C ILE A 321 11.80 14.68 -16.34
N PRO A 322 12.45 15.18 -15.29
CA PRO A 322 11.73 15.65 -14.11
C PRO A 322 10.88 16.87 -14.46
N ARG A 323 9.56 16.77 -14.26
CA ARG A 323 8.60 17.88 -14.44
C ARG A 323 8.31 18.58 -13.13
N ARG A 324 8.35 17.83 -12.02
CA ARG A 324 8.07 18.32 -10.66
C ARG A 324 8.73 17.42 -9.63
N MET A 325 9.22 18.00 -8.55
CA MET A 325 9.79 17.27 -7.42
C MET A 325 9.61 18.12 -6.16
N ASP A 326 8.43 18.00 -5.54
CA ASP A 326 8.03 18.84 -4.42
C ASP A 326 8.00 18.02 -3.13
N LEU A 327 8.38 18.66 -2.04
CA LEU A 327 8.10 18.20 -0.68
C LEU A 327 7.03 19.10 -0.08
N VAL A 328 5.88 18.51 0.27
CA VAL A 328 4.72 19.25 0.76
C VAL A 328 4.45 18.81 2.20
N PRO A 329 4.41 19.73 3.18
CA PRO A 329 3.97 19.40 4.52
C PRO A 329 2.49 19.04 4.48
N PHE A 330 2.15 17.90 5.06
CA PHE A 330 0.78 17.45 5.19
C PHE A 330 0.14 18.11 6.42
N SER A 331 -0.54 19.23 6.19
CA SER A 331 -1.14 20.07 7.24
C SER A 331 -2.33 19.41 7.94
N HIS A 332 -3.08 18.56 7.24
CA HIS A 332 -4.36 18.05 7.73
C HIS A 332 -4.27 16.75 8.54
N PHE A 333 -3.06 16.25 8.84
CA PHE A 333 -2.92 15.23 9.88
C PHE A 333 -3.51 15.78 11.18
N VAL A 334 -3.18 17.03 11.53
CA VAL A 334 -3.66 17.69 12.74
C VAL A 334 -5.18 17.86 12.75
N ASP A 335 -5.81 18.07 11.60
CA ASP A 335 -7.27 18.25 11.51
C ASP A 335 -8.05 16.98 11.89
N ASN A 336 -7.45 15.80 11.69
CA ASN A 336 -8.01 14.54 12.20
C ASN A 336 -7.87 14.43 13.72
N PHE A 337 -6.96 15.20 14.32
CA PHE A 337 -6.58 15.28 15.73
C PHE A 337 -6.96 16.65 16.33
N SER A 338 -8.08 17.23 15.87
CA SER A 338 -8.62 18.47 16.42
C SER A 338 -8.81 18.36 17.93
N LYS A 339 -8.47 19.45 18.65
CA LYS A 339 -8.62 19.54 20.12
C LYS A 339 -10.06 19.40 20.58
N ASP A 340 -11.04 19.66 19.70
CA ASP A 340 -12.47 19.62 20.01
C ASP A 340 -13.06 18.20 19.94
N VAL A 341 -12.25 17.20 19.58
CA VAL A 341 -12.65 15.79 19.52
C VAL A 341 -12.24 15.08 20.81
N ASP A 342 -13.12 14.23 21.34
CA ASP A 342 -12.82 13.35 22.48
C ASP A 342 -11.49 12.58 22.26
N PRO A 343 -10.51 12.65 23.19
CA PRO A 343 -9.22 12.00 23.06
C PRO A 343 -9.30 10.49 22.77
N LYS A 344 -10.30 9.78 23.28
CA LYS A 344 -10.49 8.35 23.06
C LYS A 344 -11.00 8.06 21.65
N VAL A 345 -11.87 8.91 21.12
CA VAL A 345 -12.30 8.84 19.71
C VAL A 345 -11.10 9.02 18.80
N LEU A 346 -10.22 9.95 19.15
CA LEU A 346 -9.00 10.22 18.39
C LEU A 346 -8.02 9.05 18.44
N ALA A 347 -7.77 8.51 19.63
CA ALA A 347 -6.94 7.32 19.83
C ALA A 347 -7.45 6.14 19.00
N ARG A 348 -8.78 5.94 18.95
CA ARG A 348 -9.41 4.91 18.13
C ARG A 348 -9.17 5.12 16.63
N LYS A 349 -9.33 6.34 16.13
CA LYS A 349 -9.08 6.65 14.71
C LYS A 349 -7.61 6.41 14.33
N ALA A 350 -6.68 6.89 15.17
CA ALA A 350 -5.25 6.69 14.96
C ALA A 350 -4.88 5.19 14.98
N PHE A 351 -5.41 4.45 15.96
CA PHE A 351 -5.25 3.01 16.06
C PHE A 351 -5.73 2.29 14.80
N LEU A 352 -6.97 2.56 14.36
CA LEU A 352 -7.53 1.89 13.18
C LEU A 352 -6.74 2.22 11.92
N MET A 353 -6.43 3.49 11.67
CA MET A 353 -5.61 3.93 10.52
C MET A 353 -4.29 3.16 10.44
N PHE A 354 -3.64 2.97 11.59
CA PHE A 354 -2.36 2.28 11.64
C PHE A 354 -2.52 0.75 11.54
N LYS A 355 -3.47 0.19 12.31
CA LYS A 355 -3.81 -1.24 12.33
C LYS A 355 -4.10 -1.78 10.92
N VAL A 356 -4.93 -1.12 10.13
CA VAL A 356 -5.34 -1.63 8.80
C VAL A 356 -4.19 -1.76 7.81
N THR A 357 -3.05 -1.12 8.08
CA THR A 357 -1.84 -1.23 7.25
C THR A 357 -0.85 -2.27 7.75
N LYS A 358 -0.91 -2.66 9.03
CA LYS A 358 0.09 -3.54 9.67
C LYS A 358 -0.48 -4.87 10.15
N GLU A 359 -1.79 -4.98 10.35
CA GLU A 359 -2.44 -6.21 10.82
C GLU A 359 -2.10 -7.43 9.96
N PRO A 360 -2.15 -7.36 8.62
CA PRO A 360 -1.75 -8.50 7.79
C PRO A 360 -0.28 -8.92 7.99
N LEU A 361 0.63 -7.99 8.28
CA LEU A 361 2.04 -8.29 8.55
C LEU A 361 2.19 -9.03 9.88
N VAL A 362 1.51 -8.53 10.92
CA VAL A 362 1.53 -9.14 12.25
C VAL A 362 0.91 -10.53 12.18
N GLU A 363 -0.26 -10.67 11.55
CA GLU A 363 -0.94 -11.94 11.37
C GLU A 363 -0.11 -12.97 10.61
N ALA A 364 0.54 -12.58 9.51
CA ALA A 364 1.42 -13.49 8.78
C ALA A 364 2.64 -13.95 9.57
N HIS A 365 3.07 -13.16 10.56
CA HIS A 365 4.26 -13.40 11.36
C HIS A 365 3.98 -14.25 12.62
N ILE A 366 2.95 -13.90 13.39
CA ILE A 366 2.62 -14.57 14.67
C ILE A 366 1.34 -15.42 14.62
N GLY A 367 0.64 -15.43 13.48
CA GLY A 367 -0.63 -16.15 13.30
C GLY A 367 -1.84 -15.35 13.78
N ALA A 368 -3.03 -15.73 13.30
CA ALA A 368 -4.28 -15.00 13.53
C ALA A 368 -4.67 -14.89 15.01
N ALA A 369 -4.52 -15.97 15.77
CA ALA A 369 -4.87 -15.99 17.20
C ALA A 369 -4.03 -14.99 18.02
N LEU A 370 -2.71 -14.99 17.82
CA LEU A 370 -1.81 -14.06 18.51
C LEU A 370 -1.92 -12.63 17.95
N SER A 371 -2.18 -12.47 16.65
CA SER A 371 -2.45 -11.16 16.04
C SER A 371 -3.66 -10.48 16.68
N LYS A 372 -4.75 -11.23 16.93
CA LYS A 372 -5.91 -10.69 17.64
C LYS A 372 -5.52 -10.17 19.04
N ILE A 373 -4.81 -10.98 19.83
CA ILE A 373 -4.34 -10.59 21.17
C ILE A 373 -3.41 -9.37 21.09
N PHE A 374 -2.52 -9.33 20.10
CA PHE A 374 -1.64 -8.21 19.83
C PHE A 374 -2.41 -6.91 19.59
N TRP A 375 -3.40 -6.94 18.70
CA TRP A 375 -4.16 -5.73 18.38
C TRP A 375 -5.11 -5.30 19.50
N ASP A 376 -5.65 -6.23 20.29
CA ASP A 376 -6.43 -5.92 21.50
C ASP A 376 -5.53 -5.17 22.51
N ARG A 377 -4.33 -5.68 22.81
CA ARG A 377 -3.36 -5.01 23.70
C ARG A 377 -2.89 -3.66 23.15
N CYS A 378 -2.63 -3.60 21.84
CA CYS A 378 -2.22 -2.37 21.18
C CYS A 378 -3.31 -1.30 21.30
N TYR A 379 -4.58 -1.68 21.14
CA TYR A 379 -5.71 -0.75 21.32
C TYR A 379 -5.77 -0.18 22.74
N ASP A 380 -5.60 -1.01 23.76
CA ASP A 380 -5.56 -0.56 25.16
C ASP A 380 -4.42 0.44 25.41
N ILE A 381 -3.24 0.21 24.81
CA ILE A 381 -2.10 1.13 24.89
C ILE A 381 -2.41 2.47 24.21
N TYR A 382 -3.09 2.46 23.05
CA TYR A 382 -3.54 3.69 22.38
C TYR A 382 -4.53 4.46 23.25
N LEU A 383 -5.52 3.78 23.84
CA LEU A 383 -6.50 4.39 24.73
C LEU A 383 -5.87 4.96 26.00
N GLY A 384 -4.92 4.25 26.62
CA GLY A 384 -4.18 4.73 27.79
C GLY A 384 -3.27 5.94 27.50
N ARG A 385 -3.06 6.28 26.22
CA ARG A 385 -2.26 7.42 25.76
C ARG A 385 -3.07 8.43 24.96
N SER A 386 -4.40 8.45 25.12
CA SER A 386 -5.30 9.32 24.38
C SER A 386 -4.94 10.80 24.50
N ASP A 387 -4.52 11.24 25.69
CA ASP A 387 -4.22 12.65 25.96
C ASP A 387 -2.92 13.09 25.25
N LEU A 388 -1.93 12.19 25.14
CA LEU A 388 -0.71 12.43 24.37
C LEU A 388 -1.01 12.51 22.87
N LEU A 389 -1.93 11.69 22.38
CA LEU A 389 -2.39 11.73 20.99
C LEU A 389 -3.16 13.01 20.67
N GLN A 390 -3.95 13.55 21.61
CA GLN A 390 -4.60 14.85 21.45
C GLN A 390 -3.58 15.99 21.32
N ASN A 391 -2.46 15.90 22.05
CA ASN A 391 -1.38 16.87 21.97
C ASN A 391 -0.60 16.83 20.64
N PHE A 392 -0.77 15.79 19.80
CA PHE A 392 -0.24 15.85 18.43
C PHE A 392 -0.86 16.97 17.60
N GLY A 393 -2.06 17.45 17.97
CA GLY A 393 -2.71 18.62 17.37
C GLY A 393 -2.48 19.94 18.11
N ALA A 394 -1.73 19.96 19.21
CA ALA A 394 -1.36 21.17 19.95
C ALA A 394 0.10 21.53 19.64
N GLU A 395 0.36 22.69 19.03
CA GLU A 395 1.70 23.08 18.53
C GLU A 395 2.84 22.94 19.55
N SER A 396 3.77 22.03 19.27
CA SER A 396 5.23 22.23 19.17
C SER A 396 5.91 20.85 19.10
N ASN A 397 6.20 20.37 17.88
CA ASN A 397 6.94 19.13 17.59
C ASN A 397 6.16 17.84 17.94
N PRO A 398 5.70 17.07 16.94
CA PRO A 398 6.65 16.55 15.94
C PRO A 398 6.60 17.30 14.61
N GLU A 399 7.71 17.23 13.86
CA GLU A 399 7.78 17.64 12.45
C GLU A 399 6.55 17.19 11.65
N PRO A 400 6.02 18.06 10.76
CA PRO A 400 4.90 17.68 9.91
C PRO A 400 5.27 16.45 9.08
N HIS A 401 4.31 15.55 8.88
CA HIS A 401 4.48 14.51 7.87
C HIS A 401 4.68 15.19 6.53
N HIS A 402 5.74 14.87 5.82
CA HIS A 402 5.91 15.37 4.46
C HIS A 402 5.47 14.31 3.46
N GLN A 403 4.82 14.78 2.41
CA GLN A 403 4.53 13.99 1.23
C GLN A 403 5.30 14.56 0.05
N VAL A 404 5.85 13.65 -0.74
CA VAL A 404 6.55 13.95 -1.98
C VAL A 404 5.55 13.89 -3.12
N LEU A 405 5.57 14.90 -3.99
CA LEU A 405 4.98 14.84 -5.31
C LEU A 405 6.10 14.82 -6.35
N LEU A 406 6.30 13.67 -6.98
CA LEU A 406 7.29 13.47 -8.04
C LEU A 406 6.55 13.23 -9.36
N VAL A 407 6.83 14.07 -10.36
CA VAL A 407 6.27 13.94 -11.71
C VAL A 407 7.43 13.79 -12.69
N LEU A 408 7.47 12.66 -13.37
CA LEU A 408 8.46 12.36 -14.41
C LEU A 408 7.77 12.16 -15.75
N GLU A 409 8.35 12.71 -16.81
CA GLU A 409 7.92 12.48 -18.19
C GLU A 409 8.92 11.53 -18.88
N ARG A 410 8.42 10.50 -19.57
CA ARG A 410 9.24 9.56 -20.32
C ARG A 410 9.81 10.25 -21.57
N ARG A 411 11.13 10.21 -21.74
CA ARG A 411 11.81 10.68 -22.96
C ARG A 411 11.38 9.93 -24.21
#